data_AF-A0A952R2X7-F1
#
_entry.id   AF-A0A952R2X7-F1
#
_cell.length_a   1.000
_cell.length_b   1.000
_cell.length_c   1.000
_cell.angle_alpha   90.00
_cell.angle_beta   90.00
_cell.angle_gamma   90.00
#
_symmetry.space_group_name_H-M   'P 1'
#
loop_
_entity.id
_entity.type
_entity.pdbx_description
1 polymer ?
#
loop_
_entity_poly.entity_id
_entity_poly.type
_entity_poly.pdbx_seq_one_letter_code
_entity_poly.pdbx_strand_id
1 'polypeptide(L)'
;MALLATSLLGAAAWGCSDAVPPAAQGSFQATTKVPDTSVIPTGGRCQSSGQQPGVGTPRPTEFNDGGRVVDGEDRASVRCTVRRSGDQFVVEGSVKQGATSLFVKSADVDPVSRLGSAVVSLQFQATSYTWNTELPHCTLTVLGAGEPQVHSGAVWAKFDCPALQGKQLADYCGVSGVFVLENCEE
;
A
#
# COMPACT_ATOMS: atom_id res chain seq x y z
N MET A 1 -77.17 -0.44 5.40
CA MET A 1 -76.25 0.02 4.34
C MET A 1 -74.85 0.02 4.92
N ALA A 2 -74.01 -0.93 4.48
CA ALA A 2 -72.66 -1.13 4.98
C ALA A 2 -71.67 -0.32 4.12
N LEU A 3 -70.87 0.54 4.77
CA LEU A 3 -69.78 1.27 4.15
C LEU A 3 -68.47 0.52 4.42
N LEU A 4 -67.89 -0.02 3.35
CA LEU A 4 -66.63 -0.75 3.35
C LEU A 4 -65.45 0.16 3.66
N ALA A 5 -64.68 -0.23 4.67
CA ALA A 5 -63.35 0.30 4.96
C ALA A 5 -62.36 -0.24 3.92
N THR A 6 -61.57 0.65 3.31
CA THR A 6 -60.45 0.26 2.44
C THR A 6 -59.24 1.10 2.82
N SER A 7 -58.58 0.71 3.92
CA SER A 7 -57.30 1.27 4.33
C SER A 7 -56.19 0.65 3.49
N LEU A 8 -55.76 1.34 2.45
CA LEU A 8 -54.51 1.03 1.74
C LEU A 8 -53.33 1.30 2.68
N LEU A 9 -52.79 0.25 3.31
CA LEU A 9 -51.44 0.27 3.88
C LEU A 9 -50.45 0.23 2.72
N GLY A 10 -49.97 1.42 2.32
CA GLY A 10 -48.82 1.56 1.44
C GLY A 10 -47.54 1.13 2.16
N ALA A 11 -47.00 -0.03 1.78
CA ALA A 11 -45.66 -0.44 2.16
C ALA A 11 -44.65 0.49 1.47
N ALA A 12 -44.20 1.52 2.18
CA ALA A 12 -42.94 2.17 1.83
C ALA A 12 -41.85 1.12 2.02
N ALA A 13 -41.34 0.57 0.91
CA ALA A 13 -40.11 -0.19 0.90
C ALA A 13 -38.98 0.80 1.17
N TRP A 14 -38.50 0.83 2.42
CA TRP A 14 -37.24 1.47 2.78
C TRP A 14 -36.15 0.64 2.14
N GLY A 15 -35.88 0.90 0.86
CA GLY A 15 -34.68 0.42 0.21
C GLY A 15 -33.51 1.05 0.95
N CYS A 16 -32.84 0.27 1.79
CA CYS A 16 -31.54 0.62 2.33
C CYS A 16 -30.61 0.79 1.12
N SER A 17 -30.51 2.02 0.61
CA SER A 17 -29.47 2.39 -0.34
C SER A 17 -28.18 2.22 0.43
N ASP A 18 -27.51 1.09 0.22
CA ASP A 18 -26.23 0.82 0.86
C ASP A 18 -25.32 2.00 0.55
N ALA A 19 -24.71 2.57 1.59
CA ALA A 19 -23.84 3.70 1.41
C ALA A 19 -22.69 3.26 0.50
N VAL A 20 -22.40 4.04 -0.55
CA VAL A 20 -21.26 3.75 -1.42
C VAL A 20 -20.00 3.73 -0.55
N PRO A 21 -19.21 2.65 -0.56
CA PRO A 21 -17.97 2.59 0.22
C PRO A 21 -17.06 3.78 -0.11
N PRO A 22 -16.31 4.30 0.88
CA PRO A 22 -15.35 5.35 0.60
C PRO A 22 -14.32 4.87 -0.42
N ALA A 23 -13.85 5.77 -1.29
CA ALA A 23 -12.83 5.45 -2.27
C ALA A 23 -11.51 5.05 -1.60
N ALA A 24 -10.77 4.14 -2.23
CA ALA A 24 -9.45 3.74 -1.79
C ALA A 24 -8.53 4.96 -1.70
N GLN A 25 -7.70 5.01 -0.66
CA GLN A 25 -6.75 6.10 -0.47
C GLN A 25 -5.41 5.58 0.03
N GLY A 26 -4.36 6.33 -0.25
CA GLY A 26 -3.03 5.88 0.12
C GLY A 26 -1.95 6.92 -0.09
N SER A 27 -0.75 6.60 0.37
CA SER A 27 0.44 7.41 0.17
C SER A 27 1.68 6.55 0.35
N PHE A 28 2.81 6.98 -0.21
CA PHE A 28 4.10 6.38 0.14
C PHE A 28 5.25 7.38 0.00
N GLN A 29 6.31 7.16 0.76
CA GLN A 29 7.59 7.83 0.58
C GLN A 29 8.68 6.78 0.72
N ALA A 30 9.53 6.71 -0.29
CA ALA A 30 10.67 5.82 -0.32
C ALA A 30 11.96 6.63 -0.33
N THR A 31 13.06 5.97 0.01
CA THR A 31 14.42 6.46 -0.13
C THR A 31 15.23 5.34 -0.74
N THR A 32 15.81 5.59 -1.91
CA THR A 32 16.79 4.68 -2.51
C THR A 32 18.13 4.83 -1.79
N LYS A 33 18.81 3.72 -1.59
CA LYS A 33 20.10 3.64 -0.89
C LYS A 33 21.04 2.70 -1.62
N VAL A 34 22.31 2.75 -1.22
CA VAL A 34 23.29 1.74 -1.65
C VAL A 34 22.74 0.36 -1.28
N PRO A 35 22.68 -0.59 -2.24
CA PRO A 35 22.16 -1.92 -1.98
C PRO A 35 23.08 -2.67 -1.02
N ASP A 36 22.53 -3.67 -0.34
CA ASP A 36 23.35 -4.63 0.39
C ASP A 36 24.17 -5.46 -0.63
N THR A 37 25.49 -5.32 -0.56
CA THR A 37 26.41 -5.98 -1.50
C THR A 37 26.45 -7.50 -1.34
N SER A 38 25.97 -8.04 -0.21
CA SER A 38 25.90 -9.49 0.02
C SER A 38 24.80 -10.18 -0.77
N VAL A 39 23.84 -9.42 -1.30
CA VAL A 39 22.65 -9.95 -1.99
C VAL A 39 22.55 -9.55 -3.46
N ILE A 40 23.60 -8.93 -4.02
CA ILE A 40 23.65 -8.53 -5.44
C ILE A 40 24.89 -9.11 -6.13
N PRO A 41 24.87 -9.29 -7.46
CA PRO A 41 26.04 -9.67 -8.22
C PRO A 41 27.17 -8.64 -8.13
N THR A 42 28.42 -9.11 -8.25
CA THR A 42 29.61 -8.25 -8.31
C THR A 42 29.47 -7.19 -9.39
N GLY A 43 29.67 -5.91 -9.02
CA GLY A 43 29.57 -4.77 -9.93
C GLY A 43 28.19 -4.11 -10.00
N GLY A 44 27.19 -4.62 -9.27
CA GLY A 44 25.93 -3.93 -9.06
C GLY A 44 26.11 -2.60 -8.33
N ARG A 45 25.43 -1.56 -8.79
CA ARG A 45 25.51 -0.20 -8.21
C ARG A 45 24.16 0.49 -8.27
N CYS A 46 23.91 1.41 -7.33
CA CYS A 46 22.70 2.22 -7.35
C CYS A 46 22.99 3.59 -7.96
N GLN A 47 22.56 3.81 -9.21
CA GLN A 47 22.73 5.13 -9.84
C GLN A 47 21.83 6.20 -9.24
N SER A 48 20.70 5.78 -8.67
CA SER A 48 19.71 6.66 -8.09
C SER A 48 19.80 6.74 -6.57
N SER A 49 20.95 6.49 -5.94
CA SER A 49 21.07 6.51 -4.47
C SER A 49 20.74 7.91 -3.90
N GLY A 50 20.00 7.96 -2.80
CA GLY A 50 19.58 9.20 -2.14
C GLY A 50 18.35 9.89 -2.75
N GLN A 51 17.73 9.29 -3.78
CA GLN A 51 16.46 9.79 -4.31
C GLN A 51 15.32 9.48 -3.35
N GLN A 52 14.35 10.38 -3.25
CA GLN A 52 13.23 10.28 -2.32
C GLN A 52 11.87 10.36 -3.02
N PRO A 53 11.51 9.36 -3.84
CA PRO A 53 10.22 9.37 -4.53
C PRO A 53 9.07 9.17 -3.53
N GLY A 54 7.95 9.82 -3.79
CA GLY A 54 6.76 9.65 -3.00
C GLY A 54 5.52 10.20 -3.68
N VAL A 55 4.37 9.78 -3.17
CA VAL A 55 3.03 10.27 -3.55
C VAL A 55 2.28 10.59 -2.27
N GLY A 56 1.59 11.74 -2.26
CA GLY A 56 0.99 12.31 -1.06
C GLY A 56 2.02 12.99 -0.16
N THR A 57 1.68 13.14 1.12
CA THR A 57 2.61 13.62 2.15
C THR A 57 2.68 12.62 3.30
N PRO A 58 3.06 11.36 3.02
CA PRO A 58 3.17 10.36 4.07
C PRO A 58 4.24 10.81 5.04
N ARG A 59 3.79 11.08 6.26
CA ARG A 59 4.65 11.12 7.43
C ARG A 59 4.17 10.09 8.44
N PRO A 60 3.89 8.81 8.04
CA PRO A 60 3.51 7.77 8.96
C PRO A 60 4.65 7.58 9.96
N THR A 61 4.50 8.27 11.09
CA THR A 61 5.19 8.05 12.33
C THR A 61 4.32 7.11 13.15
N GLU A 62 4.77 6.81 14.34
CA GLU A 62 3.96 6.07 15.30
C GLU A 62 2.62 6.78 15.66
N PHE A 63 2.50 8.10 15.39
CA PHE A 63 1.42 8.98 15.87
C PHE A 63 0.73 9.84 14.81
N ASN A 64 1.25 9.90 13.59
CA ASN A 64 0.72 10.73 12.51
C ASN A 64 0.88 9.92 11.25
N ASP A 65 -0.14 9.93 10.42
CA ASP A 65 -0.29 9.08 9.27
C ASP A 65 0.02 9.79 7.95
N GLY A 66 0.09 11.12 7.96
CA GLY A 66 0.39 11.96 6.81
C GLY A 66 -0.81 12.29 5.91
N GLY A 67 -0.57 12.97 4.79
CA GLY A 67 -1.61 13.20 3.78
C GLY A 67 -1.71 12.04 2.79
N ARG A 68 -2.93 11.59 2.50
CA ARG A 68 -3.24 10.61 1.45
C ARG A 68 -3.62 11.29 0.14
N VAL A 69 -3.43 10.57 -0.95
CA VAL A 69 -4.16 10.80 -2.19
C VAL A 69 -5.35 9.84 -2.26
N VAL A 70 -6.45 10.29 -2.84
CA VAL A 70 -7.68 9.50 -3.03
C VAL A 70 -7.72 8.99 -4.46
N ASP A 71 -8.18 7.76 -4.66
CA ASP A 71 -8.35 7.20 -6.01
C ASP A 71 -9.28 8.06 -6.86
N GLY A 72 -8.85 8.37 -8.09
CA GLY A 72 -9.60 9.22 -9.02
C GLY A 72 -9.42 10.72 -8.83
N GLU A 73 -8.83 11.18 -7.72
CA GLU A 73 -8.56 12.61 -7.46
C GLU A 73 -7.13 13.00 -7.84
N ASP A 74 -6.90 14.23 -8.28
CA ASP A 74 -5.56 14.77 -8.60
C ASP A 74 -4.68 13.85 -9.48
N ARG A 75 -5.32 13.11 -10.40
CA ARG A 75 -4.69 12.09 -11.26
C ARG A 75 -3.96 10.99 -10.48
N ALA A 76 -4.32 10.81 -9.22
CA ALA A 76 -3.91 9.69 -8.42
C ALA A 76 -4.73 8.46 -8.79
N SER A 77 -4.08 7.30 -8.69
CA SER A 77 -4.74 6.01 -8.74
C SER A 77 -4.27 5.20 -7.54
N VAL A 78 -5.23 4.75 -6.74
CA VAL A 78 -5.01 3.92 -5.58
C VAL A 78 -5.88 2.68 -5.71
N ARG A 79 -5.25 1.51 -5.63
CA ARG A 79 -5.94 0.22 -5.59
C ARG A 79 -5.32 -0.60 -4.48
N CYS A 80 -6.11 -1.18 -3.61
CA CYS A 80 -5.57 -2.03 -2.57
C CYS A 80 -6.57 -3.06 -2.07
N THR A 81 -6.02 -4.15 -1.56
CA THR A 81 -6.72 -5.20 -0.83
C THR A 81 -5.94 -5.46 0.45
N VAL A 82 -6.61 -5.38 1.60
CA VAL A 82 -6.02 -5.71 2.90
C VAL A 82 -6.99 -6.62 3.62
N ARG A 83 -6.62 -7.89 3.74
CA ARG A 83 -7.54 -8.91 4.20
C ARG A 83 -6.90 -9.92 5.10
N ARG A 84 -7.71 -10.49 5.99
CA ARG A 84 -7.25 -11.54 6.89
C ARG A 84 -7.09 -12.86 6.14
N SER A 85 -6.00 -13.57 6.39
CA SER A 85 -5.75 -14.92 5.91
C SER A 85 -5.17 -15.75 7.05
N GLY A 86 -6.01 -16.54 7.69
CA GLY A 86 -5.66 -17.22 8.94
C GLY A 86 -5.35 -16.20 10.05
N ASP A 87 -4.15 -16.30 10.63
CA ASP A 87 -3.67 -15.41 11.69
C ASP A 87 -2.92 -14.17 11.16
N GLN A 88 -2.72 -14.08 9.84
CA GLN A 88 -1.98 -13.00 9.19
C GLN A 88 -2.91 -12.08 8.38
N PHE A 89 -2.37 -10.95 7.95
CA PHE A 89 -2.96 -10.10 6.92
C PHE A 89 -2.20 -10.27 5.60
N VAL A 90 -2.94 -10.36 4.51
CA VAL A 90 -2.41 -10.31 3.15
C VAL A 90 -2.69 -8.93 2.59
N VAL A 91 -1.65 -8.27 2.08
CA VAL A 91 -1.69 -6.92 1.54
C VAL A 91 -1.27 -6.96 0.08
N GLU A 92 -2.11 -6.40 -0.78
CA GLU A 92 -1.78 -6.07 -2.16
C GLU A 92 -2.21 -4.63 -2.42
N GLY A 93 -1.44 -3.88 -3.19
CA GLY A 93 -1.88 -2.55 -3.57
C GLY A 93 -0.92 -1.76 -4.42
N SER A 94 -1.40 -0.63 -4.89
CA SER A 94 -0.63 0.34 -5.64
C SER A 94 -1.07 1.74 -5.30
N VAL A 95 -0.09 2.64 -5.17
CA VAL A 95 -0.30 4.08 -5.08
C VAL A 95 0.46 4.72 -6.23
N LYS A 96 -0.23 5.44 -7.11
CA LYS A 96 0.35 6.07 -8.29
C LYS A 96 -0.13 7.52 -8.42
N GLN A 97 0.79 8.41 -8.76
CA GLN A 97 0.47 9.76 -9.22
C GLN A 97 1.52 10.22 -10.23
N GLY A 98 1.08 10.56 -11.45
CA GLY A 98 2.00 10.88 -12.55
C GLY A 98 2.93 9.71 -12.90
N ALA A 99 4.25 9.98 -12.89
CA ALA A 99 5.30 9.00 -13.19
C ALA A 99 5.85 8.27 -11.95
N THR A 100 5.28 8.55 -10.76
CA THR A 100 5.72 7.99 -9.49
C THR A 100 4.70 6.99 -8.99
N SER A 101 5.13 5.77 -8.66
CA SER A 101 4.25 4.73 -8.13
C SER A 101 4.98 3.70 -7.28
N LEU A 102 4.30 3.25 -6.24
CA LEU A 102 4.65 2.06 -5.46
C LEU A 102 3.63 0.97 -5.77
N PHE A 103 4.11 -0.25 -5.99
CA PHE A 103 3.29 -1.45 -6.06
C PHE A 103 3.74 -2.41 -4.96
N VAL A 104 2.84 -2.78 -4.07
CA VAL A 104 2.97 -3.92 -3.17
C VAL A 104 2.29 -5.09 -3.87
N LYS A 105 3.07 -5.94 -4.55
CA LYS A 105 2.53 -7.04 -5.36
C LYS A 105 1.92 -8.13 -4.48
N SER A 106 2.57 -8.39 -3.36
CA SER A 106 2.11 -9.27 -2.30
C SER A 106 2.87 -8.95 -1.03
N ALA A 107 2.20 -9.05 0.09
CA ALA A 107 2.79 -8.94 1.40
C ALA A 107 2.00 -9.76 2.41
N ASP A 108 2.72 -10.43 3.29
CA ASP A 108 2.17 -11.09 4.47
C ASP A 108 2.63 -10.33 5.71
N VAL A 109 1.72 -10.14 6.65
CA VAL A 109 1.97 -9.39 7.88
C VAL A 109 1.37 -10.14 9.05
N ASP A 110 2.20 -10.43 10.05
CA ASP A 110 1.74 -10.89 11.35
C ASP A 110 1.35 -9.67 12.21
N PRO A 111 0.07 -9.52 12.59
CA PRO A 111 -0.39 -8.38 13.37
C PRO A 111 0.14 -8.38 14.81
N VAL A 112 0.58 -9.53 15.34
CA VAL A 112 1.10 -9.67 16.70
C VAL A 112 2.56 -9.22 16.77
N SER A 113 3.43 -9.80 15.95
CA SER A 113 4.83 -9.38 15.87
C SER A 113 5.01 -8.04 15.14
N ARG A 114 4.01 -7.61 14.36
CA ARG A 114 4.04 -6.42 13.50
C ARG A 114 5.07 -6.51 12.38
N LEU A 115 5.53 -7.72 12.07
CA LEU A 115 6.54 -7.99 11.05
C LEU A 115 5.91 -8.73 9.87
N GLY A 116 6.55 -8.59 8.71
CA GLY A 116 6.08 -9.21 7.49
C GLY A 116 7.15 -9.27 6.40
N SER A 117 6.77 -9.87 5.29
CA SER A 117 7.57 -9.94 4.07
C SER A 117 6.77 -9.36 2.91
N ALA A 118 7.43 -8.65 1.99
CA ALA A 118 6.79 -8.05 0.83
C ALA A 118 7.60 -8.19 -0.45
N VAL A 119 6.86 -8.30 -1.55
CA VAL A 119 7.37 -8.08 -2.90
C VAL A 119 6.89 -6.70 -3.36
N VAL A 120 7.81 -5.76 -3.47
CA VAL A 120 7.49 -4.38 -3.89
C VAL A 120 8.11 -4.04 -5.25
N SER A 121 7.49 -3.09 -5.95
CA SER A 121 8.05 -2.43 -7.13
C SER A 121 7.91 -0.93 -6.95
N LEU A 122 8.95 -0.20 -7.33
CA LEU A 122 9.00 1.26 -7.23
C LEU A 122 9.32 1.86 -8.59
N GLN A 123 8.46 2.72 -9.09
CA GLN A 123 8.70 3.47 -10.32
C GLN A 123 8.70 4.96 -9.99
N PHE A 124 9.70 5.69 -10.49
CA PHE A 124 9.76 7.14 -10.36
C PHE A 124 10.67 7.74 -11.43
N GLN A 125 10.30 8.90 -11.97
CA GLN A 125 10.96 9.52 -13.12
C GLN A 125 11.01 8.54 -14.34
N ALA A 126 12.04 8.62 -15.20
CA ALA A 126 12.24 7.67 -16.30
C ALA A 126 12.76 6.29 -15.83
N THR A 127 12.99 6.16 -14.52
CA THR A 127 13.59 4.98 -13.89
C THR A 127 12.50 4.07 -13.34
N SER A 128 12.62 2.77 -13.60
CA SER A 128 11.74 1.76 -13.00
C SER A 128 12.61 0.78 -12.25
N TYR A 129 12.31 0.61 -10.97
CA TYR A 129 12.93 -0.38 -10.10
C TYR A 129 11.89 -1.46 -9.82
N THR A 130 12.21 -2.68 -10.22
CA THR A 130 11.39 -3.85 -9.98
C THR A 130 12.17 -4.81 -9.11
N TRP A 131 11.50 -5.46 -8.18
CA TRP A 131 12.11 -6.60 -7.52
C TRP A 131 12.30 -7.75 -8.52
N ASN A 132 13.49 -8.34 -8.54
CA ASN A 132 13.73 -9.59 -9.24
C ASN A 132 13.30 -10.75 -8.36
N THR A 133 12.68 -11.75 -8.97
CA THR A 133 12.04 -12.90 -8.32
C THR A 133 12.96 -13.80 -7.49
N GLU A 134 14.27 -13.51 -7.48
CA GLU A 134 15.28 -14.23 -6.73
C GLU A 134 15.74 -13.33 -5.58
N LEU A 135 15.20 -13.63 -4.38
CA LEU A 135 15.56 -13.21 -3.01
C LEU A 135 16.69 -12.16 -2.82
N PRO A 136 16.53 -11.20 -1.86
CA PRO A 136 15.66 -11.26 -0.69
C PRO A 136 14.43 -10.35 -0.76
N HIS A 137 13.33 -10.80 -0.14
CA HIS A 137 12.11 -10.01 0.04
C HIS A 137 12.36 -8.75 0.87
N CYS A 138 11.50 -7.76 0.72
CA CYS A 138 11.51 -6.60 1.61
C CYS A 138 10.94 -6.99 2.97
N THR A 139 11.56 -6.54 4.05
CA THR A 139 10.97 -6.64 5.38
C THR A 139 9.88 -5.59 5.52
N LEU A 140 8.71 -5.97 6.00
CA LEU A 140 7.67 -5.04 6.43
C LEU A 140 7.63 -4.90 7.94
N THR A 141 7.34 -3.70 8.41
CA THR A 141 7.10 -3.41 9.82
C THR A 141 5.89 -2.51 9.96
N VAL A 142 4.81 -3.00 10.57
CA VAL A 142 3.59 -2.22 10.83
C VAL A 142 3.88 -1.13 11.85
N LEU A 143 3.38 0.06 11.59
CA LEU A 143 3.52 1.22 12.46
C LEU A 143 2.33 1.35 13.41
N GLY A 144 2.50 2.05 14.54
CA GLY A 144 1.41 2.40 15.45
C GLY A 144 1.78 2.41 16.93
N ALA A 145 1.34 3.45 17.65
CA ALA A 145 1.54 3.59 19.10
C ALA A 145 0.44 2.83 19.84
N GLY A 146 0.76 1.66 20.36
CA GLY A 146 -0.17 0.86 21.17
C GLY A 146 -1.00 -0.16 20.39
N GLU A 147 -1.49 0.15 19.19
CA GLU A 147 -2.26 -0.80 18.36
C GLU A 147 -1.61 -0.99 16.96
N PRO A 148 -1.57 -2.23 16.42
CA PRO A 148 -1.12 -2.46 15.05
C PRO A 148 -2.03 -1.70 14.09
N GLN A 149 -1.47 -0.81 13.26
CA GLN A 149 -2.22 -0.13 12.19
C GLN A 149 -2.37 -1.06 10.97
N VAL A 150 -2.72 -2.32 11.22
CA VAL A 150 -3.09 -3.31 10.20
C VAL A 150 -4.40 -3.96 10.62
N HIS A 151 -5.42 -3.80 9.78
CA HIS A 151 -6.73 -4.43 9.94
C HIS A 151 -7.36 -4.60 8.55
N SER A 152 -8.49 -5.29 8.46
CA SER A 152 -9.19 -5.41 7.18
C SER A 152 -9.48 -4.02 6.60
N GLY A 153 -9.14 -3.82 5.34
CA GLY A 153 -9.29 -2.54 4.65
C GLY A 153 -8.18 -1.50 4.88
N ALA A 154 -7.19 -1.73 5.76
CA ALA A 154 -6.11 -0.76 5.97
C ALA A 154 -4.77 -1.32 6.49
N VAL A 155 -3.67 -0.71 6.05
CA VAL A 155 -2.32 -0.98 6.55
C VAL A 155 -1.41 0.25 6.49
N TRP A 156 -0.70 0.52 7.59
CA TRP A 156 0.43 1.46 7.62
C TRP A 156 1.71 0.72 7.98
N ALA A 157 2.68 0.74 7.06
CA ALA A 157 3.91 -0.03 7.25
C ALA A 157 5.14 0.71 6.74
N LYS A 158 6.27 0.43 7.40
CA LYS A 158 7.61 0.58 6.84
C LYS A 158 7.94 -0.62 5.99
N PHE A 159 8.71 -0.39 4.93
CA PHE A 159 9.34 -1.44 4.16
C PHE A 159 10.84 -1.18 4.05
N ASP A 160 11.63 -2.24 4.09
CA ASP A 160 13.06 -2.19 3.82
C ASP A 160 13.46 -3.33 2.88
N CYS A 161 13.86 -2.95 1.67
CA CYS A 161 14.34 -3.83 0.62
C CYS A 161 15.86 -3.73 0.53
N PRO A 162 16.59 -4.84 0.72
CA PRO A 162 18.05 -4.82 0.65
C PRO A 162 18.56 -4.54 -0.77
N ALA A 163 17.82 -5.00 -1.79
CA ALA A 163 18.10 -4.72 -3.20
C ALA A 163 16.84 -4.84 -4.07
N LEU A 164 16.66 -3.90 -4.99
CA LEU A 164 15.75 -3.93 -6.13
C LEU A 164 16.59 -3.79 -7.42
N GLN A 165 16.23 -4.51 -8.48
CA GLN A 165 16.89 -4.35 -9.78
C GLN A 165 16.21 -3.25 -10.59
N GLY A 166 17.00 -2.33 -11.13
CA GLY A 166 16.55 -1.36 -12.13
C GLY A 166 16.38 -2.00 -13.50
N LYS A 167 15.98 -1.21 -14.51
CA LYS A 167 15.86 -1.67 -15.90
C LYS A 167 17.19 -2.17 -16.51
N GLN A 168 18.31 -1.67 -16.01
CA GLN A 168 19.64 -2.08 -16.46
C GLN A 168 20.16 -3.19 -15.57
N LEU A 169 20.76 -4.22 -16.17
CA LEU A 169 21.23 -5.43 -15.47
C LEU A 169 22.21 -5.14 -14.30
N ALA A 170 22.93 -4.02 -14.34
CA ALA A 170 23.88 -3.62 -13.30
C ALA A 170 23.37 -2.54 -12.33
N ASP A 171 22.12 -2.07 -12.50
CA ASP A 171 21.53 -1.07 -11.61
C ASP A 171 20.77 -1.78 -10.49
N TYR A 172 21.32 -1.74 -9.28
CA TYR A 172 20.72 -2.32 -8.08
C TYR A 172 20.67 -1.27 -6.99
N CYS A 173 19.50 -1.07 -6.38
CA CYS A 173 19.32 -0.12 -5.29
C CYS A 173 18.66 -0.80 -4.10
N GLY A 174 19.17 -0.56 -2.90
CA GLY A 174 18.36 -0.78 -1.70
C GLY A 174 17.25 0.27 -1.66
N VAL A 175 16.10 -0.06 -1.08
CA VAL A 175 14.99 0.89 -0.96
C VAL A 175 14.34 0.70 0.39
N SER A 176 14.25 1.77 1.16
CA SER A 176 13.47 1.78 2.40
C SER A 176 12.43 2.88 2.34
N GLY A 177 11.29 2.69 2.98
CA GLY A 177 10.25 3.69 2.96
C GLY A 177 9.09 3.36 3.87
N VAL A 178 8.03 4.12 3.68
CA VAL A 178 6.76 3.98 4.35
C VAL A 178 5.64 4.04 3.34
N PHE A 179 4.56 3.32 3.62
CA PHE A 179 3.31 3.45 2.88
C PHE A 179 2.10 3.32 3.79
N VAL A 180 1.01 3.87 3.28
CA VAL A 180 -0.32 3.86 3.86
C VAL A 180 -1.29 3.42 2.77
N LEU A 181 -2.14 2.45 3.07
CA LEU A 181 -3.27 2.03 2.25
C LEU A 181 -4.51 1.96 3.15
N GLU A 182 -5.62 2.56 2.73
CA GLU A 182 -6.87 2.65 3.48
C GLU A 182 -8.08 2.59 2.55
N ASN A 183 -9.23 2.27 3.12
CA ASN A 183 -10.46 1.99 2.37
C ASN A 183 -10.23 0.94 1.27
N CYS A 184 -9.39 -0.04 1.59
CA CYS A 184 -9.05 -1.14 0.70
C CYS A 184 -10.17 -2.18 0.66
N GLU A 185 -10.19 -2.96 -0.41
CA GLU A 185 -11.02 -4.16 -0.47
C GLU A 185 -10.59 -5.18 0.61
N GLU A 186 -11.56 -5.92 1.14
CA GLU A 186 -11.37 -7.03 2.09
C GLU A 186 -11.44 -8.40 1.40
#